data_AF-A0A8S3SCN0-F1
#
_entry.id   AF-A0A8S3SCN0-F1
#
_cell.length_a   1.000
_cell.length_b   1.000
_cell.length_c   1.000
_cell.angle_alpha   90.00
_cell.angle_beta   90.00
_cell.angle_gamma   90.00
#
_symmetry.space_group_name_H-M   'P 1'
#
loop_
_entity.id
_entity.type
_entity.pdbx_description
1 polymer ?
#
loop_
_entity_poly.entity_id
_entity_poly.type
_entity_poly.pdbx_seq_one_letter_code
_entity_poly.pdbx_strand_id
1 'polypeptide(L)'
;MVKYLPKASAASNTDDRKLLNDVKFTYHGDIPLDCEPTSFEEAINIYKTLPSKIGYKGRNCVPMTVWLYSLDKLAGKTLTLNRPRLDLTVVNQIQERFESIEVLRMKCNDLEVRPTCEYDESYRQKIVEMKTIVDKSERDLKSRLSITVTAVTPIDVIKRDVGDILKEFEKVPN
;
A
#
# COMPACT_ATOMS: atom_id res chain seq x y z
N MET A 1 -14.11 -0.25 -12.18
CA MET A 1 -13.90 1.20 -12.42
C MET A 1 -12.80 1.49 -13.45
N VAL A 2 -11.60 0.88 -13.35
CA VAL A 2 -10.44 1.17 -14.24
C VAL A 2 -10.66 0.81 -15.73
N LYS A 3 -11.56 -0.14 -16.06
CA LYS A 3 -11.87 -0.49 -17.46
C LYS A 3 -12.55 0.63 -18.27
N TYR A 4 -12.98 1.73 -17.64
CA TYR A 4 -13.82 2.75 -18.28
C TYR A 4 -13.11 4.06 -18.59
N LEU A 5 -11.98 4.44 -17.97
CA LEU A 5 -11.40 5.78 -18.19
C LEU A 5 -10.95 6.04 -19.64
N PRO A 6 -10.30 5.10 -20.37
CA PRO A 6 -9.94 5.32 -21.78
C PRO A 6 -11.15 5.28 -22.72
N LYS A 7 -12.23 4.59 -22.33
CA LYS A 7 -13.49 4.45 -23.09
C LYS A 7 -14.56 5.46 -22.67
N ALA A 8 -14.34 6.22 -21.60
CA ALA A 8 -15.31 7.15 -21.00
C ALA A 8 -15.58 8.39 -21.85
N SER A 9 -14.73 8.67 -22.85
CA SER A 9 -15.13 9.57 -23.95
C SER A 9 -16.41 9.10 -24.67
N ALA A 10 -16.85 7.86 -24.46
CA ALA A 10 -18.05 7.25 -25.00
C ALA A 10 -19.05 6.78 -23.92
N ALA A 11 -18.99 7.27 -22.67
CA ALA A 11 -20.03 7.01 -21.67
C ALA A 11 -21.30 7.81 -22.03
N SER A 12 -22.13 7.19 -22.88
CA SER A 12 -23.37 7.75 -23.43
C SER A 12 -24.61 7.42 -22.59
N ASN A 13 -24.51 6.64 -21.50
CA ASN A 13 -25.67 6.22 -20.72
C ASN A 13 -25.80 7.01 -19.40
N THR A 14 -26.98 7.54 -19.14
CA THR A 14 -27.27 8.46 -18.01
C THR A 14 -27.17 7.80 -16.64
N ASP A 15 -27.37 6.49 -16.55
CA ASP A 15 -27.33 5.75 -15.28
C ASP A 15 -25.91 5.54 -14.77
N ASP A 16 -24.95 5.27 -15.65
CA ASP A 16 -23.53 5.17 -15.29
C ASP A 16 -22.98 6.49 -14.73
N ARG A 17 -23.47 7.63 -15.25
CA ARG A 17 -23.07 8.95 -14.76
C ARG A 17 -23.58 9.24 -13.34
N LYS A 18 -24.78 8.79 -12.99
CA LYS A 18 -25.32 8.97 -11.64
C LYS A 18 -24.51 8.17 -10.62
N LEU A 19 -24.10 6.95 -10.96
CA LEU A 19 -23.25 6.13 -10.11
C LEU A 19 -21.86 6.73 -9.84
N LEU A 20 -21.36 7.57 -10.75
CA LEU A 20 -20.04 8.21 -10.62
C LEU A 20 -20.06 9.44 -9.71
N ASN A 21 -21.22 10.03 -9.43
CA ASN A 21 -21.33 11.20 -8.55
C ASN A 21 -21.10 10.86 -7.08
N ASP A 22 -21.36 9.60 -6.68
CA ASP A 22 -21.19 9.14 -5.30
C ASP A 22 -19.79 8.56 -5.04
N VAL A 23 -18.90 8.60 -6.04
CA VAL A 23 -17.55 8.06 -5.92
C VAL A 23 -16.54 9.16 -5.64
N LYS A 24 -15.69 8.95 -4.63
CA LYS A 24 -14.55 9.80 -4.35
C LYS A 24 -13.40 9.49 -5.31
N PHE A 25 -12.85 10.53 -5.94
CA PHE A 25 -11.66 10.45 -6.76
C PHE A 25 -10.43 10.87 -5.96
N THR A 26 -9.29 10.21 -6.20
CA THR A 26 -8.01 10.57 -5.61
C THR A 26 -6.92 10.26 -6.63
N TYR A 27 -6.00 11.20 -6.84
CA TYR A 27 -4.92 11.05 -7.80
C TYR A 27 -3.62 10.65 -7.10
N HIS A 28 -3.00 9.57 -7.57
CA HIS A 28 -1.68 9.12 -7.14
C HIS A 28 -0.80 9.00 -8.39
N GLY A 29 0.09 9.96 -8.61
CA GLY A 29 1.00 9.95 -9.74
C GLY A 29 2.16 10.92 -9.56
N ASP A 30 3.24 10.68 -10.32
CA ASP A 30 4.52 11.40 -10.17
C ASP A 30 4.53 12.78 -10.85
N ILE A 31 3.50 13.10 -11.62
CA ILE A 31 3.35 14.40 -12.28
C ILE A 31 2.50 15.29 -11.36
N PRO A 32 3.01 16.47 -10.94
CA PRO A 32 2.25 17.38 -10.09
C PRO A 32 1.04 17.93 -10.84
N LEU A 33 -0.09 18.00 -10.14
CA LEU A 33 -1.33 18.60 -10.63
C LEU A 33 -1.59 19.91 -9.91
N ASP A 34 -2.30 20.82 -10.58
CA ASP A 34 -2.67 22.12 -10.02
C ASP A 34 -3.79 21.98 -8.97
N CYS A 35 -4.64 20.95 -9.13
CA CYS A 35 -5.67 20.56 -8.18
C CYS A 35 -5.88 19.02 -8.20
N GLU A 36 -6.32 18.47 -7.08
CA GLU A 36 -6.76 17.06 -7.01
C GLU A 36 -8.12 16.90 -7.67
N PRO A 37 -8.36 15.80 -8.42
CA PRO A 37 -9.67 15.52 -8.98
C PRO A 37 -10.65 15.17 -7.87
N THR A 38 -11.77 15.90 -7.83
CA THR A 38 -12.89 15.64 -6.93
C THR A 38 -14.11 15.05 -7.65
N SER A 39 -14.15 15.18 -8.99
CA SER A 39 -15.21 14.65 -9.84
C SER A 39 -14.68 13.75 -10.95
N PHE A 40 -15.60 13.02 -11.59
CA PHE A 40 -15.30 12.18 -12.73
C PHE A 40 -14.80 12.99 -13.94
N GLU A 41 -15.44 14.13 -14.22
CA GLU A 41 -15.06 15.03 -15.31
C GLU A 41 -13.64 15.57 -15.13
N GLU A 42 -13.28 15.97 -13.91
CA GLU A 42 -11.94 16.41 -13.57
C GLU A 42 -10.91 15.29 -13.74
N ALA A 43 -11.22 14.08 -13.25
CA ALA A 43 -10.35 12.92 -13.41
C ALA A 43 -10.09 12.58 -14.89
N ILE A 44 -11.13 12.63 -15.74
CA ILE A 44 -11.00 12.42 -17.18
C ILE A 44 -10.18 13.54 -17.84
N ASN A 45 -10.39 14.79 -17.44
CA ASN A 45 -9.64 15.91 -17.98
C ASN A 45 -8.14 15.82 -17.60
N ILE A 46 -7.85 15.48 -16.35
CA ILE A 46 -6.49 15.20 -15.89
C ILE A 46 -5.87 14.06 -16.72
N TYR A 47 -6.58 12.95 -16.89
CA TYR A 47 -6.09 11.83 -17.70
C TYR A 47 -5.77 12.24 -19.15
N LYS A 48 -6.63 13.05 -19.79
CA LYS A 48 -6.42 13.55 -21.16
C LYS A 48 -5.24 14.52 -21.28
N THR A 49 -5.00 15.33 -20.25
CA THR A 49 -3.93 16.34 -20.23
C THR A 49 -2.61 15.81 -19.70
N LEU A 50 -2.60 14.65 -19.04
CA LEU A 50 -1.39 14.06 -18.47
C LEU A 50 -0.25 13.85 -19.50
N PRO A 51 -0.51 13.37 -20.74
CA PRO A 51 0.55 13.20 -21.73
C PRO A 51 1.24 14.51 -22.13
N SER A 52 0.54 15.64 -22.14
CA SER A 52 1.16 16.94 -22.44
C SER A 52 1.96 17.48 -21.24
N LYS A 53 1.59 17.13 -20.01
CA LYS A 53 2.30 17.52 -18.77
C LYS A 53 3.65 16.81 -18.58
N ILE A 54 3.91 15.70 -19.29
CA ILE A 54 5.21 15.01 -19.30
C ILE A 54 6.35 15.92 -19.81
N GLY A 55 6.02 16.92 -20.62
CA GLY A 55 6.98 17.88 -21.18
C GLY A 55 7.81 17.30 -22.33
N TYR A 56 8.56 18.18 -23.01
CA TYR A 56 9.38 17.79 -24.17
C TYR A 56 10.41 16.72 -23.78
N LYS A 57 10.43 15.61 -24.52
CA LYS A 57 11.32 14.45 -24.31
C LYS A 57 11.31 13.89 -22.87
N GLY A 58 10.18 13.99 -22.16
CA GLY A 58 10.06 13.41 -20.82
C GLY A 58 10.79 14.20 -19.74
N ARG A 59 10.97 15.51 -19.92
CA ARG A 59 11.66 16.37 -18.94
C ARG A 59 11.07 16.28 -17.53
N ASN A 60 9.76 16.03 -17.42
CA ASN A 60 9.06 15.90 -16.14
C ASN A 60 8.83 14.42 -15.74
N CYS A 61 9.43 13.46 -16.45
CA CYS A 61 9.32 12.04 -16.10
C CYS A 61 10.21 11.69 -14.91
N VAL A 62 9.77 10.69 -14.15
CA VAL A 62 10.57 10.01 -13.14
C VAL A 62 11.06 8.65 -13.66
N PRO A 63 12.15 8.09 -13.13
CA PRO A 63 12.61 6.76 -13.49
C PRO A 63 11.58 5.68 -13.08
N MET A 64 11.06 4.94 -14.06
CA MET A 64 10.15 3.80 -13.81
C MET A 64 10.89 2.50 -13.45
N THR A 65 12.15 2.38 -13.87
CA THR A 65 12.94 1.16 -13.67
C THR A 65 14.40 1.52 -13.48
N VAL A 66 15.03 0.93 -12.47
CA VAL A 66 16.46 1.06 -12.19
C VAL A 66 17.11 -0.30 -12.31
N TRP A 67 18.21 -0.36 -13.07
CA TRP A 67 19.01 -1.57 -13.21
C TRP A 67 20.22 -1.47 -12.30
N LEU A 68 20.36 -2.42 -11.37
CA LEU A 68 21.52 -2.49 -10.46
C LEU A 68 22.51 -3.54 -10.98
N TYR A 69 23.78 -3.15 -11.08
CA TYR A 69 24.86 -4.06 -11.39
C TYR A 69 25.50 -4.57 -10.09
N SER A 70 25.68 -5.87 -9.99
CA SER A 70 26.18 -6.50 -8.77
C SER A 70 27.67 -6.18 -8.55
N LEU A 71 28.03 -5.79 -7.33
CA LEU A 71 29.37 -5.30 -7.00
C LEU A 71 30.46 -6.40 -7.08
N ASP A 72 30.09 -7.65 -6.81
CA ASP A 72 30.95 -8.83 -6.98
C ASP A 72 31.44 -9.00 -8.43
N LYS A 73 30.61 -8.59 -9.41
CA LYS A 73 30.96 -8.59 -10.83
C LYS A 73 31.75 -7.36 -11.27
N LEU A 74 31.91 -6.35 -10.41
CA LEU A 74 32.62 -5.10 -10.72
C LEU A 74 34.06 -5.10 -10.18
N ALA A 75 34.29 -5.62 -8.97
CA ALA A 75 35.55 -5.41 -8.26
C ALA A 75 36.63 -6.48 -8.48
N GLY A 76 36.33 -7.62 -9.12
CA GLY A 76 37.26 -8.77 -9.22
C GLY A 76 37.66 -9.41 -7.87
N LYS A 77 37.39 -8.71 -6.76
CA LYS A 77 37.41 -9.18 -5.39
C LYS A 77 35.99 -9.55 -5.00
N THR A 78 35.83 -10.74 -4.43
CA THR A 78 34.58 -11.19 -3.82
C THR A 78 34.26 -10.29 -2.63
N LEU A 79 33.52 -9.21 -2.85
CA LEU A 79 32.82 -8.53 -1.76
C LEU A 79 31.85 -9.56 -1.19
N THR A 80 32.13 -10.03 0.02
CA THR A 80 31.30 -11.04 0.73
C THR A 80 29.93 -10.52 1.13
N LEU A 81 29.60 -9.28 0.76
CA LEU A 81 28.31 -8.63 0.97
C LEU A 81 27.23 -9.10 -0.04
N ASN A 82 27.31 -10.36 -0.48
CA ASN A 82 26.26 -10.98 -1.28
C ASN A 82 25.11 -11.34 -0.34
N ARG A 83 24.25 -10.36 -0.06
CA ARG A 83 23.05 -10.59 0.73
C ARG A 83 22.12 -11.48 -0.09
N PRO A 84 21.84 -12.72 0.35
CA PRO A 84 20.96 -13.60 -0.40
C PRO A 84 19.56 -13.00 -0.41
N ARG A 85 18.78 -13.28 -1.46
CA ARG A 85 17.40 -12.82 -1.54
C ARG A 85 16.58 -13.50 -0.45
N LEU A 86 15.71 -12.73 0.20
CA LEU A 86 14.66 -13.32 1.02
C LEU A 86 13.87 -14.32 0.18
N ASP A 87 13.59 -15.46 0.78
CA ASP A 87 12.83 -16.52 0.16
C ASP A 87 11.38 -16.08 -0.06
N LEU A 88 10.82 -16.45 -1.20
CA LEU A 88 9.45 -16.11 -1.56
C LEU A 88 8.45 -16.56 -0.49
N THR A 89 8.72 -17.71 0.15
CA THR A 89 7.88 -18.22 1.24
C THR A 89 7.80 -17.21 2.41
N VAL A 90 8.93 -16.62 2.80
CA VAL A 90 9.00 -15.65 3.90
C VAL A 90 8.33 -14.33 3.51
N VAL A 91 8.53 -13.89 2.26
CA VAL A 91 7.86 -12.69 1.73
C VAL A 91 6.35 -12.87 1.74
N ASN A 92 5.84 -14.01 1.31
CA ASN A 92 4.41 -14.31 1.31
C ASN A 92 3.85 -14.34 2.73
N GLN A 93 4.55 -14.96 3.67
CA GLN A 93 4.13 -14.96 5.07
C GLN A 93 4.05 -13.55 5.65
N ILE A 94 5.02 -12.67 5.36
CA ILE A 94 4.95 -11.26 5.78
C ILE A 94 3.72 -10.58 5.17
N GLN A 95 3.47 -10.78 3.88
CA GLN A 95 2.34 -10.18 3.17
C GLN A 95 1.00 -10.63 3.75
N GLU A 96 0.80 -11.94 3.95
CA GLU A 96 -0.42 -12.50 4.57
C GLU A 96 -0.70 -11.85 5.92
N ARG A 97 0.34 -11.53 6.70
CA ARG A 97 0.17 -10.87 8.01
C ARG A 97 -0.28 -9.44 7.88
N PHE A 98 0.32 -8.66 6.99
CA PHE A 98 -0.15 -7.31 6.72
C PHE A 98 -1.59 -7.30 6.19
N GLU A 99 -1.94 -8.21 5.28
CA GLU A 99 -3.31 -8.34 4.78
C GLU A 99 -4.30 -8.67 5.90
N SER A 100 -3.94 -9.57 6.83
CA SER A 100 -4.81 -9.88 7.97
C SER A 100 -5.07 -8.67 8.88
N ILE A 101 -4.05 -7.83 9.10
CA ILE A 101 -4.15 -6.56 9.85
C ILE A 101 -5.06 -5.57 9.11
N GLU A 102 -4.92 -5.43 7.79
CA GLU A 102 -5.80 -4.56 7.00
C GLU A 102 -7.25 -5.02 7.03
N VAL A 103 -7.50 -6.33 6.99
CA VAL A 103 -8.86 -6.89 7.16
C VAL A 103 -9.45 -6.51 8.52
N LEU A 104 -8.66 -6.57 9.61
CA LEU A 104 -9.11 -6.13 10.92
C LEU A 104 -9.40 -4.63 10.95
N ARG A 105 -8.53 -3.80 10.35
CA ARG A 105 -8.74 -2.36 10.25
C ARG A 105 -10.02 -2.02 9.48
N MET A 106 -10.27 -2.69 8.35
CA MET A 106 -11.50 -2.52 7.57
C MET A 106 -12.74 -2.88 8.41
N LYS A 107 -12.70 -4.01 9.14
CA LYS A 107 -13.79 -4.39 10.05
C LYS A 107 -14.02 -3.34 11.14
N CYS A 108 -12.98 -2.78 11.73
CA CYS A 108 -13.11 -1.69 12.71
C CYS A 108 -13.77 -0.45 12.10
N ASN A 109 -13.36 -0.05 10.89
CA ASN A 109 -13.96 1.07 10.18
C ASN A 109 -15.44 0.82 9.86
N ASP A 110 -15.80 -0.38 9.41
CA ASP A 110 -17.18 -0.76 9.11
C ASP A 110 -18.06 -0.74 10.38
N LEU A 111 -17.50 -1.14 11.53
CA LEU A 111 -18.19 -1.09 12.82
C LEU A 111 -18.37 0.35 13.30
N GLU A 112 -17.38 1.22 13.11
CA GLU A 112 -17.39 2.62 13.54
C GLU A 112 -18.47 3.45 12.85
N VAL A 113 -18.82 3.11 11.61
CA VAL A 113 -19.87 3.79 10.82
C VAL A 113 -21.28 3.29 11.15
N ARG A 114 -21.44 2.27 12.00
CA ARG A 114 -22.76 1.75 12.34
C ARG A 114 -23.54 2.76 13.20
N PRO A 115 -24.87 2.86 13.02
CA PRO A 115 -25.71 3.73 13.84
C PRO A 115 -25.55 3.50 15.35
N THR A 116 -25.22 2.28 15.76
CA THR A 116 -24.96 1.93 17.17
C THR A 116 -23.87 2.76 17.83
N CYS A 117 -22.89 3.22 17.05
CA CYS A 117 -21.84 4.11 17.55
C CYS A 117 -22.31 5.54 17.80
N GLU A 118 -23.49 5.94 17.29
CA GLU A 118 -24.06 7.27 17.53
C GLU A 118 -24.72 7.38 18.90
N TYR A 119 -25.29 6.29 19.41
CA TYR A 119 -26.08 6.30 20.65
C TYR A 119 -25.46 5.50 21.81
N ASP A 120 -24.49 4.61 21.57
CA ASP A 120 -23.75 3.89 22.61
C ASP A 120 -22.26 4.29 22.59
N GLU A 121 -21.91 5.24 23.47
CA GLU A 121 -20.55 5.74 23.64
C GLU A 121 -19.59 4.63 24.13
N SER A 122 -20.05 3.71 24.97
CA SER A 122 -19.22 2.61 25.47
C SER A 122 -18.84 1.66 24.34
N TYR A 123 -19.80 1.36 23.46
CA TYR A 123 -19.57 0.58 22.25
C TYR A 123 -18.60 1.28 21.29
N ARG A 124 -18.80 2.58 21.03
CA ARG A 124 -17.89 3.38 20.18
C ARG A 124 -16.47 3.37 20.73
N GLN A 125 -16.30 3.58 22.04
CA GLN A 125 -14.98 3.64 22.66
C GLN A 125 -14.21 2.32 22.51
N LYS A 126 -14.88 1.17 22.61
CA LYS A 126 -14.26 -0.15 22.38
C LYS A 126 -13.77 -0.32 20.94
N ILE A 127 -14.51 0.19 19.95
CA ILE A 127 -14.09 0.15 18.54
C ILE A 127 -12.86 1.03 18.31
N VAL A 128 -12.86 2.24 18.87
CA VAL A 128 -11.71 3.17 18.78
C VAL A 128 -10.47 2.58 19.45
N GLU A 129 -10.64 1.94 20.61
CA GLU A 129 -9.56 1.23 21.31
C GLU A 129 -9.02 0.08 20.45
N MET A 130 -9.90 -0.76 19.89
CA MET A 130 -9.51 -1.85 19.00
C MET A 130 -8.75 -1.34 17.77
N LYS A 131 -9.21 -0.26 17.13
CA LYS A 131 -8.53 0.38 16.00
C LYS A 131 -7.14 0.87 16.37
N THR A 132 -7.02 1.49 17.55
CA THR A 132 -5.72 1.94 18.09
C THR A 132 -4.76 0.77 18.30
N ILE A 133 -5.26 -0.37 18.79
CA ILE A 133 -4.48 -1.61 18.95
C ILE A 133 -4.02 -2.12 17.59
N VAL A 134 -4.91 -2.20 16.59
CA VAL A 134 -4.57 -2.62 15.22
C VAL A 134 -3.47 -1.74 14.62
N ASP A 135 -3.60 -0.41 14.71
CA ASP A 135 -2.60 0.54 14.20
C ASP A 135 -1.27 0.47 14.95
N LYS A 136 -1.30 0.13 16.25
CA LYS A 136 -0.09 -0.10 17.03
C LYS A 136 0.59 -1.40 16.62
N SER A 137 -0.16 -2.48 16.43
CA SER A 137 0.36 -3.78 16.00
C SER A 137 0.99 -3.70 14.61
N GLU A 138 0.37 -2.97 13.67
CA GLU A 138 0.96 -2.76 12.34
C GLU A 138 2.30 -2.01 12.43
N ARG A 139 2.36 -0.94 13.24
CA ARG A 139 3.60 -0.18 13.45
C ARG A 139 4.69 -1.00 14.10
N ASP A 140 4.36 -1.81 15.10
CA ASP A 140 5.32 -2.70 15.76
C ASP A 140 5.87 -3.75 14.79
N LEU A 141 4.98 -4.41 14.03
CA LEU A 141 5.36 -5.38 13.02
C LEU A 141 6.27 -4.75 11.95
N LYS A 142 5.91 -3.59 11.39
CA LYS A 142 6.75 -2.85 10.42
C LYS A 142 8.11 -2.51 11.00
N SER A 143 8.15 -2.02 12.23
CA SER A 143 9.40 -1.63 12.90
C SER A 143 10.33 -2.83 13.07
N ARG A 144 9.81 -3.93 13.63
CA ARG A 144 10.58 -5.15 13.88
C ARG A 144 11.07 -5.78 12.58
N LEU A 145 10.20 -5.90 11.57
CA LEU A 145 10.58 -6.41 10.26
C LEU A 145 11.63 -5.52 9.59
N SER A 146 11.51 -4.19 9.68
CA SER A 146 12.50 -3.26 9.12
C SER A 146 13.88 -3.49 9.72
N ILE A 147 13.98 -3.59 11.05
CA ILE A 147 15.25 -3.85 11.75
C ILE A 147 15.82 -5.20 11.33
N THR A 148 15.02 -6.27 11.38
CA THR A 148 15.49 -7.64 11.08
C THR A 148 15.87 -7.81 9.61
N VAL A 149 15.05 -7.30 8.68
CA VAL A 149 15.28 -7.39 7.23
C VAL A 149 16.38 -6.45 6.76
N THR A 150 16.81 -5.45 7.53
CA THR A 150 17.96 -4.59 7.19
C THR A 150 19.26 -4.97 7.91
N ALA A 151 19.19 -5.83 8.92
CA ALA A 151 20.35 -6.28 9.69
C ALA A 151 21.44 -6.93 8.83
N VAL A 152 22.71 -6.57 9.11
CA VAL A 152 23.88 -7.17 8.44
C VAL A 152 24.19 -8.53 9.09
N THR A 153 23.29 -9.49 8.90
CA THR A 153 23.38 -10.85 9.47
C THR A 153 23.15 -11.91 8.38
N PRO A 154 23.58 -13.17 8.62
CA PRO A 154 23.30 -14.29 7.72
C PRO A 154 21.81 -14.48 7.46
N ILE A 155 21.45 -14.92 6.25
CA ILE A 155 20.05 -14.99 5.83
C ILE A 155 19.23 -16.01 6.62
N ASP A 156 19.84 -17.10 7.04
CA ASP A 156 19.23 -18.13 7.87
C ASP A 156 18.79 -17.56 9.23
N VAL A 157 19.59 -16.66 9.81
CA VAL A 157 19.24 -15.91 11.02
C VAL A 157 18.06 -14.99 10.75
N ILE A 158 18.09 -14.23 9.64
CA ILE A 158 16.98 -13.35 9.24
C ILE A 158 15.68 -14.14 9.06
N LYS A 159 15.73 -15.29 8.37
CA LYS A 159 14.54 -16.14 8.15
C LYS A 159 13.95 -16.63 9.46
N ARG A 160 14.79 -17.13 10.38
CA ARG A 160 14.36 -17.57 11.70
C ARG A 160 13.70 -16.42 12.46
N ASP A 161 14.39 -15.28 12.56
CA ASP A 161 13.94 -14.14 13.34
C ASP A 161 12.64 -13.55 12.79
N VAL A 162 12.50 -13.46 11.46
CA VAL A 162 11.24 -13.10 10.82
C VAL A 162 10.15 -14.12 11.18
N GLY A 163 10.43 -15.42 11.07
CA GLY A 163 9.47 -16.46 11.44
C GLY A 163 9.01 -16.37 12.89
N ASP A 164 9.91 -16.07 13.81
CA ASP A 164 9.60 -15.90 15.23
C ASP A 164 8.76 -14.63 15.47
N ILE A 165 9.09 -13.52 14.80
CA ILE A 165 8.24 -12.31 14.78
C ILE A 165 6.83 -12.69 14.33
N LEU A 166 6.67 -13.34 13.17
CA LEU A 166 5.33 -13.64 12.64
C LEU A 166 4.52 -14.56 13.57
N LYS A 167 5.15 -15.54 14.22
CA LYS A 167 4.50 -16.43 15.20
C LYS A 167 4.05 -15.72 16.46
N GLU A 168 4.73 -14.67 16.89
CA GLU A 168 4.27 -13.88 18.03
C GLU A 168 2.97 -13.13 17.71
N PHE A 169 2.84 -12.64 16.48
CA PHE A 169 1.62 -11.98 16.00
C PHE A 169 0.48 -12.97 15.68
N GLU A 170 0.74 -14.28 15.58
CA GLU A 170 -0.29 -15.32 15.56
C GLU A 170 -0.95 -15.59 16.92
N LYS A 171 -0.26 -15.27 18.02
CA LYS A 171 -0.71 -15.60 19.38
C LYS A 171 -1.74 -14.60 19.95
N VAL A 172 -2.17 -13.61 19.17
CA VAL A 172 -3.29 -12.75 19.55
C VAL A 172 -4.59 -13.55 19.30
N PRO A 173 -5.35 -13.92 20.34
CA PRO A 173 -6.43 -14.88 20.17
C PRO A 173 -7.52 -14.38 19.23
N ASN A 174 -8.07 -15.31 18.44
CA ASN A 174 -9.35 -15.16 17.73
C ASN A 174 -10.48 -14.76 18.67
#